data_AF-A0A3M7E3J2-F1
#
_entry.id   AF-A0A3M7E3J2-F1
#
_cell.length_a   1.000
_cell.length_b   1.000
_cell.length_c   1.000
_cell.angle_alpha   90.00
_cell.angle_beta   90.00
_cell.angle_gamma   90.00
#
_symmetry.space_group_name_H-M   'P 1'
#
loop_
_entity.id
_entity.type
_entity.pdbx_description
1 polymer ?
#
loop_
_entity_poly.entity_id
_entity_poly.type
_entity_poly.pdbx_seq_one_letter_code
_entity_poly.pdbx_strand_id
1 'polypeptide(L)'
;MESSHFRAAAERLFKAGKSVDFTLICGSAKYPVHRLLLSLYSVYFQRLFDTEFKEALTGECILHDDHPAAVVLMIKYFYSFDYATDASTDNHFANQLELHAHVYVVADKYGVEDLKQLACRKFTDIVPEIVPQNLDPTDAFRLIFTATPAQESNKLRKVATTAWCLLSHQIVDYIGQAAVDKLLRDAPDLAVEIAHQYSALIKVSTVFWSDMRCECGGTKQGDLPGIVVQPCPKCHGSFTGSRKEVKMKTRMQIDFGMFQ
;
A
#
# COMPACT_ATOMS: atom_id res chain seq x y z
N MET A 1 -26.70 13.59 12.41
CA MET A 1 -28.06 13.08 12.16
C MET A 1 -28.44 13.12 10.68
N GLU A 2 -28.17 14.22 9.96
CA GLU A 2 -28.53 14.40 8.54
C GLU A 2 -27.91 13.37 7.57
N SER A 3 -26.65 12.99 7.76
CA SER A 3 -25.96 11.96 6.94
C SER A 3 -26.62 10.57 7.00
N SER A 4 -27.23 10.21 8.14
CA SER A 4 -27.82 8.87 8.32
C SER A 4 -29.11 8.67 7.52
N HIS A 5 -29.92 9.73 7.39
CA HIS A 5 -31.15 9.69 6.60
C HIS A 5 -30.85 9.61 5.10
N PHE A 6 -29.83 10.36 4.63
CA PHE A 6 -29.38 10.28 3.25
C PHE A 6 -28.87 8.87 2.91
N ARG A 7 -27.99 8.29 3.74
CA ARG A 7 -27.51 6.91 3.57
C ARG A 7 -28.66 5.91 3.48
N ALA A 8 -29.59 5.96 4.43
CA ALA A 8 -30.73 5.05 4.44
C ALA A 8 -31.64 5.23 3.20
N ALA A 9 -31.70 6.43 2.62
CA ALA A 9 -32.43 6.69 1.39
C ALA A 9 -31.69 6.16 0.16
N ALA A 10 -30.37 6.37 0.07
CA ALA A 10 -29.52 5.84 -1.00
C ALA A 10 -29.55 4.30 -1.02
N GLU A 11 -29.40 3.63 0.12
CA GLU A 11 -29.52 2.17 0.22
C GLU A 11 -30.90 1.66 -0.22
N ARG A 12 -31.97 2.41 0.07
CA ARG A 12 -33.33 2.07 -0.40
C ARG A 12 -33.44 2.19 -1.92
N LEU A 13 -32.83 3.21 -2.53
CA LEU A 13 -32.79 3.36 -3.99
C LEU A 13 -32.04 2.19 -4.64
N PHE A 14 -30.89 1.80 -4.08
CA PHE A 14 -30.12 0.64 -4.55
C PHE A 14 -30.96 -0.65 -4.52
N LYS A 15 -31.57 -0.96 -3.37
CA LYS A 15 -32.37 -2.19 -3.19
C LYS A 15 -33.63 -2.21 -4.05
N ALA A 16 -34.25 -1.06 -4.28
CA ALA A 16 -35.48 -0.98 -5.06
C ALA A 16 -35.24 -1.03 -6.58
N GLY A 17 -34.04 -0.69 -7.06
CA GLY A 17 -33.72 -0.63 -8.49
C GLY A 17 -34.58 0.37 -9.29
N LYS A 18 -35.25 1.29 -8.60
CA LYS A 18 -36.14 2.29 -9.22
C LYS A 18 -35.32 3.48 -9.70
N SER A 19 -35.59 3.95 -10.90
CA SER A 19 -34.94 5.13 -11.50
C SER A 19 -33.45 4.94 -11.82
N VAL A 20 -32.98 3.70 -11.99
CA VAL A 20 -31.65 3.42 -12.55
C VAL A 20 -31.58 3.95 -13.98
N ASP A 21 -30.56 4.75 -14.25
CA ASP A 21 -30.37 5.50 -15.50
C ASP A 21 -28.99 5.21 -16.12
N PHE A 22 -28.24 4.27 -15.55
CA PHE A 22 -26.94 3.83 -16.04
C PHE A 22 -26.63 2.38 -15.69
N THR A 23 -25.79 1.74 -16.49
CA THR A 23 -25.30 0.37 -16.23
C THR A 23 -23.77 0.31 -16.33
N LEU A 24 -23.11 -0.16 -15.28
CA LEU A 24 -21.71 -0.52 -15.32
C LEU A 24 -21.57 -2.00 -15.71
N ILE A 25 -20.65 -2.31 -16.62
CA ILE A 25 -20.41 -3.66 -17.09
C ILE A 25 -18.96 -4.04 -16.74
N CYS A 26 -18.77 -5.09 -15.94
CA CYS A 26 -17.44 -5.59 -15.60
C CYS A 26 -17.39 -7.10 -15.81
N GLY A 27 -16.57 -7.55 -16.77
CA GLY A 27 -16.62 -8.93 -17.25
C GLY A 27 -18.00 -9.28 -17.82
N SER A 28 -18.62 -10.34 -17.32
CA SER A 28 -19.98 -10.75 -17.70
C SER A 28 -21.09 -10.12 -16.86
N ALA A 29 -20.74 -9.42 -15.77
CA ALA A 29 -21.71 -8.87 -14.83
C ALA A 29 -22.15 -7.45 -15.25
N LYS A 30 -23.45 -7.18 -15.06
CA LYS A 30 -24.06 -5.87 -15.29
C LYS A 30 -24.61 -5.31 -13.98
N TYR A 31 -24.29 -4.06 -13.69
CA TYR A 31 -24.67 -3.38 -12.46
C TYR A 31 -25.52 -2.15 -12.79
N PRO A 32 -26.85 -2.21 -12.61
CA PRO A 32 -27.72 -1.05 -12.74
C PRO A 32 -27.43 -0.07 -11.60
N VAL A 33 -27.15 1.19 -11.93
CA VAL A 33 -26.75 2.22 -10.97
C VAL A 33 -27.34 3.58 -11.34
N HIS A 34 -27.11 4.58 -10.50
CA HIS A 34 -27.61 5.95 -10.68
C HIS A 34 -26.47 6.89 -11.06
N ARG A 35 -26.58 7.61 -12.18
CA ARG A 35 -25.58 8.59 -12.64
C ARG A 35 -25.28 9.63 -11.57
N LEU A 36 -26.31 10.10 -10.88
CA LEU A 36 -26.18 11.10 -9.81
C LEU A 36 -25.17 10.68 -8.73
N LEU A 37 -25.25 9.43 -8.26
CA LEU A 37 -24.36 8.94 -7.20
C LEU A 37 -22.94 8.70 -7.74
N LEU A 38 -22.82 8.18 -8.97
CA LEU A 38 -21.52 8.06 -9.63
C LEU A 38 -20.84 9.43 -9.75
N SER A 39 -21.52 10.45 -10.27
CA SER A 39 -20.97 11.81 -10.41
C SER A 39 -20.63 12.46 -9.08
N LEU A 40 -21.40 12.18 -8.03
CA LEU A 40 -21.18 12.78 -6.71
C LEU A 40 -19.86 12.32 -6.08
N TYR A 41 -19.49 11.05 -6.29
CA TYR A 41 -18.33 10.44 -5.62
C TYR A 41 -17.13 10.21 -6.53
N SER A 42 -17.32 10.16 -7.85
CA SER A 42 -16.27 9.86 -8.82
C SER A 42 -16.07 11.01 -9.78
N VAL A 43 -14.86 11.60 -9.74
CA VAL A 43 -14.45 12.63 -10.71
C VAL A 43 -14.41 12.05 -12.13
N TYR A 44 -14.08 10.76 -12.27
CA TYR A 44 -14.12 10.06 -13.56
C TYR A 44 -15.54 10.03 -14.14
N PHE A 45 -16.52 9.55 -13.39
CA PHE A 45 -17.90 9.43 -13.88
C PHE A 45 -18.57 10.80 -14.06
N GLN A 46 -18.26 11.77 -13.20
CA GLN A 46 -18.68 13.16 -13.40
C GLN A 46 -18.26 13.65 -14.78
N ARG A 47 -16.96 13.54 -15.10
CA ARG A 47 -16.41 13.94 -16.40
C ARG A 47 -16.99 13.12 -17.55
N LEU A 48 -17.14 11.81 -17.35
CA LEU A 48 -17.71 10.92 -18.37
C LEU A 48 -19.10 11.40 -18.80
N PHE A 49 -19.97 11.77 -17.87
CA PHE A 49 -21.33 12.18 -18.18
C PHE A 49 -21.45 13.58 -18.78
N ASP A 50 -20.42 14.41 -18.63
CA ASP A 50 -20.32 15.71 -19.29
C ASP A 50 -19.76 15.63 -20.72
N THR A 51 -19.40 14.42 -21.19
CA THR A 51 -18.88 14.21 -22.55
C THR A 51 -19.95 13.77 -23.55
N GLU A 52 -19.63 13.91 -24.84
CA GLU A 52 -20.42 13.34 -25.95
C GLU A 52 -19.95 11.91 -26.33
N PHE A 53 -19.18 11.25 -25.47
CA PHE A 53 -18.73 9.88 -25.74
C PHE A 53 -19.90 8.89 -25.70
N LYS A 54 -19.71 7.77 -26.40
CA LYS A 54 -20.76 6.76 -26.60
C LYS A 54 -21.34 6.29 -25.27
N GLU A 55 -20.50 6.09 -24.26
CA GLU A 55 -20.88 5.63 -22.92
C GLU A 55 -21.87 6.59 -22.25
N ALA A 56 -21.67 7.90 -22.41
CA ALA A 56 -22.54 8.93 -21.86
C ALA A 56 -23.93 8.95 -22.54
N LEU A 57 -23.98 8.53 -23.81
CA LEU A 57 -25.18 8.51 -24.66
C LEU A 57 -25.95 7.18 -24.59
N THR A 58 -25.25 6.04 -24.50
CA THR A 58 -25.87 4.71 -24.48
C THR A 58 -26.36 4.31 -23.10
N GLY A 59 -25.92 4.98 -22.04
CA GLY A 59 -26.29 4.64 -20.66
C GLY A 59 -25.59 3.38 -20.14
N GLU A 60 -24.53 2.93 -20.81
CA GLU A 60 -23.73 1.77 -20.42
C GLU A 60 -22.24 2.12 -20.48
N CYS A 61 -21.45 1.71 -19.48
CA CYS A 61 -19.99 1.86 -19.47
C CYS A 61 -19.33 0.52 -19.14
N ILE A 62 -18.36 0.11 -19.96
CA ILE A 62 -17.60 -1.11 -19.77
C ILE A 62 -16.32 -0.79 -18.99
N LEU A 63 -16.15 -1.46 -17.85
CA LEU A 63 -15.01 -1.35 -16.96
C LEU A 63 -14.01 -2.46 -17.28
N HIS A 64 -12.98 -2.10 -18.04
CA HIS A 64 -11.93 -3.02 -18.49
C HIS A 64 -10.85 -3.20 -17.42
N ASP A 65 -10.30 -4.42 -17.32
CA ASP A 65 -9.16 -4.76 -16.46
C ASP A 65 -9.36 -4.52 -14.95
N ASP A 66 -10.62 -4.47 -14.50
CA ASP A 66 -10.95 -4.37 -13.07
C ASP A 66 -11.43 -5.70 -12.50
N HIS A 67 -11.12 -5.91 -11.22
CA HIS A 67 -11.62 -7.06 -10.48
C HIS A 67 -13.12 -6.89 -10.20
N PRO A 68 -14.02 -7.78 -10.68
CA PRO A 68 -15.46 -7.60 -10.57
C PRO A 68 -15.94 -7.41 -9.13
N ALA A 69 -15.38 -8.16 -8.17
CA ALA A 69 -15.73 -8.01 -6.76
C ALA A 69 -15.32 -6.65 -6.18
N ALA A 70 -14.23 -6.05 -6.67
CA ALA A 70 -13.79 -4.73 -6.23
C ALA A 70 -14.71 -3.62 -6.79
N VAL A 71 -15.17 -3.79 -8.04
CA VAL A 71 -16.20 -2.92 -8.63
C VAL A 71 -17.50 -2.98 -7.82
N VAL A 72 -17.94 -4.19 -7.41
CA VAL A 72 -19.12 -4.33 -6.54
C VAL A 72 -18.94 -3.59 -5.22
N LEU A 73 -17.76 -3.68 -4.60
CA LEU A 73 -17.47 -2.97 -3.35
C LEU A 73 -17.44 -1.45 -3.53
N MET A 74 -16.91 -0.95 -4.65
CA MET A 74 -16.98 0.47 -5.01
C MET A 74 -18.42 0.91 -5.23
N ILE A 75 -19.24 0.12 -5.92
CA ILE A 75 -20.66 0.41 -6.11
C ILE A 75 -21.37 0.44 -4.76
N LYS A 76 -21.14 -0.56 -3.89
CA LYS A 76 -21.70 -0.58 -2.52
C LYS A 76 -21.36 0.70 -1.76
N TYR A 77 -20.11 1.14 -1.83
CA TYR A 77 -19.67 2.40 -1.22
C TYR A 77 -20.50 3.61 -1.66
N PHE A 78 -20.85 3.74 -2.94
CA PHE A 78 -21.68 4.87 -3.43
C PHE A 78 -23.07 4.95 -2.80
N TYR A 79 -23.57 3.86 -2.20
CA TYR A 79 -24.88 3.83 -1.55
C TYR A 79 -24.80 3.77 -0.01
N SER A 80 -23.76 3.16 0.56
CA SER A 80 -23.63 2.97 2.01
C SER A 80 -22.53 3.79 2.69
N PHE A 81 -21.67 4.49 1.94
CA PHE A 81 -20.46 5.17 2.44
C PHE A 81 -19.46 4.24 3.14
N ASP A 82 -19.62 2.94 2.95
CA ASP A 82 -18.75 1.92 3.46
C ASP A 82 -18.81 0.71 2.53
N TYR A 83 -17.73 -0.05 2.51
CA TYR A 83 -17.61 -1.29 1.76
C TYR A 83 -17.00 -2.35 2.69
N ALA A 84 -17.49 -3.59 2.63
CA ALA A 84 -17.14 -4.67 3.57
C ALA A 84 -17.62 -4.48 5.02
N THR A 85 -18.92 -4.19 5.22
CA THR A 85 -19.61 -4.25 6.52
C THR A 85 -20.02 -5.67 6.95
N ASP A 86 -19.93 -6.63 6.03
CA ASP A 86 -20.49 -7.96 6.19
C ASP A 86 -19.33 -8.94 6.00
N ALA A 87 -19.04 -9.75 7.01
CA ALA A 87 -17.94 -10.73 7.03
C ALA A 87 -18.07 -11.82 5.94
N SER A 88 -19.11 -11.79 5.11
CA SER A 88 -19.26 -12.61 3.91
C SER A 88 -18.57 -11.94 2.73
N THR A 89 -17.25 -11.84 2.79
CA THR A 89 -16.47 -11.77 1.56
C THR A 89 -16.47 -13.18 1.01
N ASP A 90 -17.41 -13.48 0.11
CA ASP A 90 -17.32 -14.63 -0.78
C ASP A 90 -15.85 -14.77 -1.26
N ASN A 91 -15.36 -16.00 -1.50
CA ASN A 91 -13.97 -16.39 -1.85
C ASN A 91 -13.35 -15.72 -3.12
N HIS A 92 -13.73 -14.49 -3.45
CA HIS A 92 -13.20 -13.66 -4.52
C HIS A 92 -11.81 -13.08 -4.22
N PHE A 93 -11.41 -13.04 -2.96
CA PHE A 93 -10.09 -12.59 -2.51
C PHE A 93 -9.50 -13.66 -1.59
N ALA A 94 -8.18 -13.86 -1.65
CA ALA A 94 -7.46 -14.78 -0.79
C ALA A 94 -7.50 -14.34 0.68
N ASN A 95 -7.48 -13.03 0.94
CA ASN A 95 -7.60 -12.46 2.27
C ASN A 95 -8.03 -10.97 2.24
N GLN A 96 -8.17 -10.38 3.42
CA GLN A 96 -8.60 -8.98 3.57
C GLN A 96 -7.58 -7.97 3.03
N LEU A 97 -6.26 -8.25 3.03
CA LEU A 97 -5.25 -7.36 2.45
C LEU A 97 -5.49 -7.21 0.94
N GLU A 98 -5.68 -8.34 0.25
CA GLU A 98 -5.95 -8.36 -1.18
C GLU A 98 -7.24 -7.62 -1.52
N LEU A 99 -8.30 -7.83 -0.72
CA LEU A 99 -9.56 -7.10 -0.87
C LEU A 99 -9.35 -5.59 -0.79
N HIS A 100 -8.72 -5.08 0.27
CA HIS A 100 -8.56 -3.63 0.42
C HIS A 100 -7.59 -3.04 -0.61
N ALA A 101 -6.58 -3.78 -1.04
CA ALA A 101 -5.70 -3.39 -2.14
C ALA A 101 -6.47 -3.22 -3.45
N HIS A 102 -7.31 -4.19 -3.82
CA HIS A 102 -8.15 -4.09 -5.00
C HIS A 102 -9.14 -2.93 -4.94
N VAL A 103 -9.78 -2.69 -3.78
CA VAL A 103 -10.69 -1.56 -3.62
C VAL A 103 -9.94 -0.23 -3.73
N TYR A 104 -8.74 -0.13 -3.19
CA TYR A 104 -7.90 1.07 -3.35
C TYR A 104 -7.58 1.33 -4.84
N VAL A 105 -7.19 0.28 -5.59
CA VAL A 105 -6.85 0.40 -7.01
C VAL A 105 -8.03 0.89 -7.85
N VAL A 106 -9.23 0.30 -7.69
CA VAL A 106 -10.41 0.76 -8.44
C VAL A 106 -10.82 2.17 -8.01
N ALA A 107 -10.71 2.49 -6.73
CA ALA A 107 -11.02 3.84 -6.24
C ALA A 107 -10.08 4.90 -6.81
N ASP A 108 -8.77 4.59 -6.90
CA ASP A 108 -7.78 5.47 -7.52
C ASP A 108 -8.05 5.65 -9.03
N LYS A 109 -8.26 4.53 -9.74
CA LYS A 109 -8.55 4.51 -11.18
C LYS A 109 -9.79 5.34 -11.55
N TYR A 110 -10.85 5.23 -10.75
CA TYR A 110 -12.12 5.94 -10.97
C TYR A 110 -12.21 7.26 -10.19
N GLY A 111 -11.13 7.74 -9.58
CA GLY A 111 -11.09 9.04 -8.91
C GLY A 111 -12.13 9.19 -7.79
N VAL A 112 -12.30 8.15 -6.98
CA VAL A 112 -13.16 8.12 -5.79
C VAL A 112 -12.30 8.30 -4.54
N GLU A 113 -11.95 9.55 -4.24
CA GLU A 113 -10.93 9.89 -3.24
C GLU A 113 -11.28 9.40 -1.83
N ASP A 114 -12.54 9.57 -1.39
CA ASP A 114 -12.95 9.13 -0.04
C ASP A 114 -12.91 7.60 0.12
N LEU A 115 -13.26 6.86 -0.95
CA LEU A 115 -13.15 5.40 -0.97
C LEU A 115 -11.69 4.95 -0.94
N LYS A 116 -10.82 5.62 -1.72
CA LYS A 116 -9.38 5.36 -1.73
C LYS A 116 -8.78 5.56 -0.33
N GLN A 117 -9.17 6.64 0.37
CA GLN A 117 -8.72 6.89 1.74
C GLN A 117 -9.30 5.88 2.74
N LEU A 118 -10.58 5.51 2.61
CA LEU A 118 -11.18 4.46 3.42
C LEU A 118 -10.46 3.13 3.22
N ALA A 119 -10.11 2.79 1.98
CA ALA A 119 -9.39 1.56 1.67
C ALA A 119 -7.97 1.51 2.22
N CYS A 120 -7.25 2.62 2.11
CA CYS A 120 -5.95 2.76 2.73
C CYS A 120 -6.02 2.57 4.25
N ARG A 121 -7.04 3.16 4.92
CA ARG A 121 -7.24 2.99 6.36
C ARG A 121 -7.54 1.55 6.74
N LYS A 122 -8.52 0.91 6.10
CA LYS A 122 -8.86 -0.50 6.39
C LYS A 122 -7.70 -1.45 6.13
N PHE A 123 -6.92 -1.22 5.07
CA PHE A 123 -5.68 -1.97 4.84
C PHE A 123 -4.67 -1.78 5.99
N THR A 124 -4.49 -0.53 6.43
CA THR A 124 -3.59 -0.20 7.55
C THR A 124 -4.03 -0.87 8.85
N ASP A 125 -5.34 -0.89 9.13
CA ASP A 125 -5.91 -1.53 10.33
C ASP A 125 -5.65 -3.05 10.37
N ILE A 126 -5.42 -3.68 9.21
CA ILE A 126 -5.10 -5.12 9.11
C ILE A 126 -3.61 -5.40 9.22
N VAL A 127 -2.73 -4.40 9.04
CA VAL A 127 -1.27 -4.61 9.11
C VAL A 127 -0.81 -5.30 10.42
N PRO A 128 -1.33 -4.94 11.61
CA PRO A 128 -0.99 -5.64 12.86
C PRO A 128 -1.39 -7.12 12.88
N GLU A 129 -2.39 -7.50 12.09
CA GLU A 129 -2.95 -8.86 12.03
C GLU A 129 -2.25 -9.77 11.02
N ILE A 130 -1.35 -9.23 10.18
CA ILE A 130 -0.63 -9.99 9.15
C ILE A 130 0.07 -11.22 9.75
N VAL A 131 0.84 -11.03 10.81
CA VAL A 131 1.61 -12.11 11.43
C VAL A 131 0.74 -12.97 12.36
N PRO A 132 -0.07 -12.42 13.29
CA PRO A 132 -0.92 -13.23 14.16
C PRO A 132 -1.86 -14.18 13.41
N GLN A 133 -2.34 -13.78 12.24
CA GLN A 133 -3.28 -14.56 11.43
C GLN A 133 -2.61 -15.26 10.23
N ASN A 134 -1.29 -15.17 10.08
CA ASN A 134 -0.54 -15.67 8.91
C ASN A 134 -1.16 -15.24 7.56
N LEU A 135 -1.57 -13.98 7.45
CA LEU A 135 -2.10 -13.45 6.19
C LEU A 135 -0.96 -13.34 5.19
N ASP A 136 -1.11 -13.96 4.02
CA ASP A 136 -0.16 -13.80 2.93
C ASP A 136 -0.31 -12.42 2.27
N PRO A 137 0.68 -11.51 2.37
CA PRO A 137 0.58 -10.18 1.78
C PRO A 137 0.95 -10.14 0.29
N THR A 138 1.39 -11.26 -0.29
CA THR A 138 2.07 -11.32 -1.59
C THR A 138 1.25 -10.71 -2.72
N ASP A 139 0.01 -11.17 -2.93
CA ASP A 139 -0.83 -10.67 -4.02
C ASP A 139 -1.27 -9.23 -3.80
N ALA A 140 -1.55 -8.85 -2.56
CA ALA A 140 -1.89 -7.47 -2.21
C ALA A 140 -0.72 -6.53 -2.52
N PHE A 141 0.50 -6.88 -2.10
CA PHE A 141 1.69 -6.07 -2.35
C PHE A 141 2.01 -6.03 -3.85
N ARG A 142 1.99 -7.17 -4.54
CA ARG A 142 2.18 -7.21 -6.00
C ARG A 142 1.20 -6.28 -6.71
N LEU A 143 -0.08 -6.32 -6.34
CA LEU A 143 -1.11 -5.46 -6.92
C LEU A 143 -0.84 -3.98 -6.64
N ILE A 144 -0.55 -3.60 -5.38
CA ILE A 144 -0.27 -2.22 -4.99
C ILE A 144 0.84 -1.64 -5.87
N PHE A 145 1.90 -2.40 -6.10
CA PHE A 145 3.07 -1.90 -6.84
C PHE A 145 2.96 -2.02 -8.37
N THR A 146 2.04 -2.83 -8.89
CA THR A 146 1.83 -2.95 -10.35
C THR A 146 0.66 -2.12 -10.87
N ALA A 147 -0.36 -1.85 -10.04
CA ALA A 147 -1.59 -1.18 -10.45
C ALA A 147 -1.74 0.26 -9.94
N THR A 148 -0.79 0.76 -9.14
CA THR A 148 -0.77 2.17 -8.70
C THR A 148 0.51 2.85 -9.15
N PRO A 149 0.50 4.15 -9.49
CA PRO A 149 1.70 4.84 -9.95
C PRO A 149 2.69 5.07 -8.81
N ALA A 150 3.99 5.07 -9.14
CA ALA A 150 5.08 5.45 -8.25
C ALA A 150 5.07 6.98 -8.05
N GLN A 151 4.24 7.44 -7.11
CA GLN A 151 4.12 8.84 -6.72
C GLN A 151 4.33 8.98 -5.22
N GLU A 152 5.02 10.03 -4.78
CA GLU A 152 5.27 10.28 -3.34
C GLU A 152 3.99 10.41 -2.51
N SER A 153 2.86 10.78 -3.14
CA SER A 153 1.55 10.89 -2.50
C SER A 153 0.86 9.54 -2.27
N ASN A 154 1.39 8.44 -2.81
CA ASN A 154 0.76 7.12 -2.72
C ASN A 154 0.92 6.53 -1.31
N LYS A 155 -0.07 6.81 -0.45
CA LYS A 155 -0.09 6.39 0.94
C LYS A 155 -0.06 4.86 1.08
N LEU A 156 -0.76 4.12 0.22
CA LEU A 156 -0.85 2.67 0.34
C LEU A 156 0.49 1.97 0.04
N ARG A 157 1.26 2.45 -0.95
CA ARG A 157 2.63 1.98 -1.19
C ARG A 157 3.50 2.16 0.06
N LYS A 158 3.47 3.34 0.70
CA LYS A 158 4.22 3.61 1.94
C LYS A 158 3.82 2.67 3.08
N VAL A 159 2.52 2.41 3.25
CA VAL A 159 2.01 1.48 4.26
C VAL A 159 2.52 0.06 3.99
N ALA A 160 2.44 -0.42 2.75
CA ALA A 160 2.92 -1.75 2.36
C ALA A 160 4.45 -1.89 2.54
N THR A 161 5.23 -0.90 2.10
CA THR A 161 6.70 -0.89 2.30
C THR A 161 7.05 -0.89 3.78
N THR A 162 6.32 -0.12 4.60
CA THR A 162 6.54 -0.11 6.05
C THR A 162 6.18 -1.46 6.67
N ALA A 163 5.00 -2.00 6.36
CA ALA A 163 4.59 -3.31 6.85
C ALA A 163 5.64 -4.37 6.52
N TRP A 164 6.18 -4.37 5.29
CA TRP A 164 7.29 -5.25 4.92
C TRP A 164 8.53 -5.01 5.78
N CYS A 165 9.01 -3.78 5.89
CA CYS A 165 10.22 -3.46 6.66
C CYS A 165 10.11 -3.89 8.14
N LEU A 166 8.92 -3.83 8.71
CA LEU A 166 8.67 -4.20 10.12
C LEU A 166 8.50 -5.71 10.31
N LEU A 167 7.81 -6.39 9.38
CA LEU A 167 7.32 -7.75 9.58
C LEU A 167 8.05 -8.79 8.71
N SER A 168 8.93 -8.38 7.79
CA SER A 168 9.53 -9.27 6.78
C SER A 168 10.14 -10.55 7.34
N HIS A 169 10.85 -10.50 8.47
CA HIS A 169 11.43 -11.70 9.07
C HIS A 169 10.37 -12.77 9.41
N GLN A 170 9.22 -12.36 9.97
CA GLN A 170 8.09 -13.23 10.30
C GLN A 170 7.32 -13.65 9.05
N ILE A 171 7.14 -12.73 8.10
CA ILE A 171 6.44 -13.01 6.84
C ILE A 171 7.16 -14.12 6.06
N VAL A 172 8.49 -14.02 5.94
CA VAL A 172 9.33 -14.98 5.22
C VAL A 172 9.23 -16.38 5.80
N ASP A 173 9.04 -16.53 7.12
CA ASP A 173 8.96 -17.83 7.78
C ASP A 173 7.78 -18.68 7.27
N TYR A 174 6.65 -18.06 6.90
CA TYR A 174 5.47 -18.79 6.42
C TYR A 174 5.25 -18.74 4.91
N ILE A 175 5.58 -17.64 4.20
CA ILE A 175 5.45 -17.61 2.73
C ILE A 175 6.64 -18.26 2.01
N GLY A 176 7.79 -18.33 2.68
CA GLY A 176 9.02 -18.90 2.15
C GLY A 176 9.77 -18.01 1.16
N GLN A 177 11.08 -18.21 1.08
CA GLN A 177 12.00 -17.37 0.30
C GLN A 177 11.66 -17.33 -1.20
N ALA A 178 11.20 -18.44 -1.77
CA ALA A 178 10.84 -18.50 -3.18
C ALA A 178 9.66 -17.59 -3.54
N ALA A 179 8.67 -17.44 -2.64
CA ALA A 179 7.54 -16.54 -2.82
C ALA A 179 8.00 -15.07 -2.75
N VAL A 180 8.89 -14.75 -1.80
CA VAL A 180 9.52 -13.42 -1.69
C VAL A 180 10.27 -13.06 -2.96
N ASP A 181 11.13 -13.96 -3.43
CA ASP A 181 11.93 -13.70 -4.63
C ASP A 181 11.04 -13.49 -5.87
N LYS A 182 9.93 -14.22 -5.97
CA LYS A 182 8.93 -14.02 -7.04
C LYS A 182 8.24 -12.66 -6.90
N LEU A 183 7.76 -12.30 -5.71
CA LEU A 183 7.12 -11.01 -5.43
C LEU A 183 8.01 -9.84 -5.85
N LEU A 184 9.27 -9.83 -5.43
CA LEU A 184 10.19 -8.74 -5.73
C LEU A 184 10.57 -8.67 -7.22
N ARG A 185 10.51 -9.79 -7.96
CA ARG A 185 10.69 -9.80 -9.41
C ARG A 185 9.46 -9.28 -10.14
N ASP A 186 8.26 -9.64 -9.68
CA ASP A 186 6.99 -9.19 -10.27
C ASP A 186 6.70 -7.71 -9.95
N ALA A 187 7.24 -7.20 -8.83
CA ALA A 187 7.09 -5.83 -8.36
C ALA A 187 8.46 -5.21 -7.96
N PRO A 188 9.32 -4.83 -8.92
CA PRO A 188 10.67 -4.34 -8.62
C PRO A 188 10.69 -3.00 -7.85
N ASP A 189 9.67 -2.15 -8.03
CA ASP A 189 9.52 -0.91 -7.28
C ASP A 189 9.44 -1.16 -5.77
N LEU A 190 8.82 -2.26 -5.34
CA LEU A 190 8.74 -2.64 -3.93
C LEU A 190 10.16 -2.87 -3.37
N ALA A 191 11.03 -3.55 -4.12
CA ALA A 191 12.42 -3.76 -3.70
C ALA A 191 13.19 -2.44 -3.55
N VAL A 192 13.00 -1.50 -4.48
CA VAL A 192 13.63 -0.17 -4.44
C VAL A 192 13.13 0.63 -3.23
N GLU A 193 11.82 0.66 -3.00
CA GLU A 193 11.22 1.38 -1.87
C GLU A 193 11.63 0.77 -0.52
N ILE A 194 11.66 -0.57 -0.41
CA ILE A 194 12.17 -1.27 0.78
C ILE A 194 13.63 -0.91 1.05
N ALA A 195 14.49 -0.90 0.03
CA ALA A 195 15.91 -0.56 0.19
C ALA A 195 16.10 0.88 0.70
N HIS A 196 15.34 1.83 0.15
CA HIS A 196 15.34 3.22 0.63
C HIS A 196 14.84 3.32 2.07
N GLN A 197 13.75 2.64 2.41
CA GLN A 197 13.17 2.69 3.75
C GLN A 197 14.08 2.04 4.79
N TYR A 198 14.72 0.90 4.49
CA TYR A 198 15.73 0.32 5.39
C TYR A 198 16.92 1.26 5.60
N SER A 199 17.42 1.91 4.54
CA SER A 199 18.50 2.90 4.67
C SER A 199 18.11 4.05 5.62
N ALA A 200 16.87 4.52 5.55
CA ALA A 200 16.34 5.53 6.47
C ALA A 200 16.22 5.01 7.92
N LEU A 201 15.66 3.82 8.12
CA LEU A 201 15.49 3.21 9.45
C LEU A 201 16.83 2.91 10.13
N ILE A 202 17.82 2.46 9.36
CA ILE A 202 19.19 2.23 9.86
C ILE A 202 19.80 3.57 10.27
N LYS A 203 19.72 4.63 9.44
CA LYS A 203 20.24 5.96 9.80
C LYS A 203 19.67 6.51 11.11
N VAL A 204 18.40 6.23 11.41
CA VAL A 204 17.75 6.66 12.67
C VAL A 204 18.24 5.82 13.87
N SER A 205 18.62 4.56 13.64
CA SER A 205 19.01 3.62 14.71
C SER A 205 20.53 3.54 14.95
N THR A 206 21.36 4.08 14.04
CA THR A 206 22.81 3.93 14.09
C THR A 206 23.53 5.24 14.38
N VAL A 207 23.92 5.43 15.64
CA VAL A 207 25.20 6.09 15.93
C VAL A 207 26.26 5.00 15.80
N PHE A 208 27.00 4.98 14.70
CA PHE A 208 28.00 3.94 14.42
C PHE A 208 29.29 4.25 15.18
N TRP A 209 29.46 3.68 16.37
CA TRP A 209 30.77 3.69 17.03
C TRP A 209 31.61 2.57 16.42
N SER A 210 32.43 2.92 15.43
CA SER A 210 33.39 1.98 14.84
C SER A 210 34.77 2.19 15.45
N ASP A 211 35.30 1.16 16.11
CA ASP A 211 36.69 1.11 16.56
C ASP A 211 37.56 0.65 15.39
N MET A 212 38.37 1.55 14.84
CA MET A 212 39.34 1.21 13.81
C MET A 212 40.76 1.20 14.38
N ARG A 213 41.46 0.06 14.25
CA ARG A 213 42.87 -0.08 14.65
C ARG A 213 43.78 0.00 13.44
N CYS A 214 44.68 0.97 13.48
CA CYS A 214 45.78 1.11 12.53
C CYS A 214 46.85 0.06 12.83
N GLU A 215 47.63 -0.32 11.83
CA GLU A 215 48.79 -1.21 11.99
C GLU A 215 49.84 -0.66 12.95
N CYS A 216 49.94 0.67 13.11
CA CYS A 216 50.81 1.32 14.10
C CYS A 216 50.30 1.21 15.56
N GLY A 217 49.17 0.52 15.77
CA GLY A 217 48.48 0.37 17.05
C GLY A 217 47.65 1.59 17.46
N GLY A 218 47.44 2.57 16.56
CA GLY A 218 46.56 3.71 16.81
C GLY A 218 45.09 3.33 16.67
N THR A 219 44.24 3.76 17.61
CA THR A 219 42.78 3.55 17.58
C THR A 219 42.06 4.84 17.21
N LYS A 220 40.97 4.72 16.45
CA LYS A 220 40.00 5.81 16.26
C LYS A 220 38.59 5.33 16.56
N GLN A 221 37.80 6.24 17.10
CA GLN A 221 36.35 6.13 17.29
C GLN A 221 35.66 7.26 16.52
N GLY A 222 34.55 6.95 15.88
CA GLY A 222 33.76 7.91 15.13
C GLY A 222 32.89 7.27 14.04
N ASP A 223 32.10 8.12 13.39
CA ASP A 223 31.11 7.71 12.40
C ASP A 223 31.75 7.41 11.02
N LEU A 224 31.22 6.38 10.36
CA LEU A 224 31.53 6.06 8.98
C LEU A 224 30.70 6.94 8.01
N PRO A 225 31.22 7.33 6.84
CA PRO A 225 32.55 7.01 6.31
C PRO A 225 33.65 7.99 6.77
N GLY A 226 33.32 9.05 7.50
CA GLY A 226 34.24 10.14 7.84
C GLY A 226 35.51 9.69 8.56
N ILE A 227 35.41 8.69 9.44
CA ILE A 227 36.57 8.11 10.16
C ILE A 227 37.63 7.49 9.22
N VAL A 228 37.24 7.00 8.04
CA VAL A 228 38.14 6.33 7.07
C VAL A 228 39.01 7.33 6.31
N VAL A 229 38.47 8.53 6.09
CA VAL A 229 39.10 9.56 5.25
C VAL A 229 40.19 10.30 6.03
N GLN A 230 40.10 10.31 7.37
CA GLN A 230 41.07 11.03 8.19
C GLN A 230 42.33 10.20 8.49
N PRO A 231 43.54 10.79 8.37
CA PRO A 231 44.80 10.10 8.65
C PRO A 231 44.91 9.67 10.11
N CYS A 232 45.63 8.58 10.39
CA CYS A 232 45.82 8.08 11.76
C CYS A 232 46.34 9.20 12.69
N PRO A 233 45.80 9.37 13.92
CA PRO A 233 46.27 10.45 14.79
C PRO A 233 47.68 10.19 15.31
N LYS A 234 48.16 8.94 15.22
CA LYS A 234 49.44 8.48 15.75
C LYS A 234 50.55 8.46 14.70
N CYS A 235 50.28 7.94 13.50
CA CYS A 235 51.29 7.80 12.43
C CYS A 235 51.00 8.66 11.19
N HIS A 236 49.87 9.36 11.15
CA HIS A 236 49.38 10.14 10.01
C HIS A 236 49.23 9.37 8.68
N GLY A 237 49.40 8.04 8.69
CA GLY A 237 49.21 7.17 7.53
C GLY A 237 47.73 6.86 7.23
N SER A 238 47.48 6.36 6.03
CA SER A 238 46.18 5.85 5.57
C SER A 238 45.88 4.47 6.17
N PHE A 239 44.60 4.15 6.40
CA PHE A 239 44.16 2.85 6.93
C PHE A 239 43.96 1.78 5.83
N THR A 240 44.74 1.85 4.75
CA THR A 240 44.73 0.89 3.64
C THR A 240 45.32 -0.45 4.11
N GLY A 241 44.49 -1.33 4.66
CA GLY A 241 44.91 -2.66 5.19
C GLY A 241 44.46 -2.96 6.63
N SER A 242 43.85 -1.99 7.32
CA SER A 242 43.49 -2.13 8.74
C SER A 242 42.32 -3.08 9.02
N ARG A 243 42.43 -3.89 10.08
CA ARG A 243 41.40 -4.87 10.51
C ARG A 243 40.24 -4.13 11.19
N LYS A 244 39.01 -4.36 10.70
CA LYS A 244 37.77 -3.76 11.23
C LYS A 244 37.07 -4.74 12.15
N GLU A 245 36.75 -4.31 13.37
CA GLU A 245 35.85 -5.04 14.25
C GLU A 245 34.57 -4.22 14.38
N VAL A 246 33.52 -4.64 13.67
CA VAL A 246 32.23 -3.95 13.69
C VAL A 246 31.34 -4.66 14.72
N LYS A 247 31.23 -4.09 15.92
CA LYS A 247 30.23 -4.55 16.90
C LYS A 247 28.89 -3.88 16.60
N MET A 248 28.04 -4.58 15.85
CA MET A 248 26.68 -4.14 15.62
C MET A 248 25.81 -4.48 16.84
N LYS A 249 25.32 -3.46 17.54
CA LYS A 249 24.19 -3.62 18.47
C LYS A 249 22.94 -3.15 17.73
N THR A 250 22.32 -4.05 16.97
CA THR A 250 21.07 -3.75 16.28
C THR A 250 19.96 -3.71 17.34
N ARG A 251 19.54 -2.51 17.75
CA ARG A 251 18.29 -2.34 18.48
C ARG A 251 17.38 -1.49 17.62
N MET A 252 16.55 -2.15 16.82
CA MET A 252 15.50 -1.48 16.06
C MET A 252 14.44 -1.04 17.06
N GLN A 253 14.42 0.24 17.41
CA GLN A 253 13.29 0.83 18.11
C GLN A 253 12.34 1.38 17.04
N ILE A 254 11.22 0.68 16.86
CA ILE A 254 10.14 1.10 15.98
C ILE A 254 9.32 2.11 16.78
N ASP A 255 9.34 3.38 16.37
CA ASP A 255 8.44 4.39 16.90
C ASP A 255 7.10 4.33 16.16
N PHE A 256 6.08 3.73 16.80
CA PHE A 256 4.73 3.65 16.25
C PHE A 256 4.00 5.00 16.22
N GLY A 257 4.58 6.07 16.79
CA GLY A 257 4.01 7.43 16.73
C GLY A 257 4.01 8.04 15.32
N MET A 258 4.66 7.43 14.34
CA MET A 258 4.66 7.89 12.94
C MET A 258 3.38 7.56 12.16
N PHE A 259 2.44 6.80 12.76
CA PHE A 259 1.18 6.38 12.11
C PHE A 259 -0.08 7.03 12.71
N GLN A 260 0.06 8.00 13.62
CA GLN A 260 -1.04 8.81 14.14
C GLN A 260 -1.19 10.14 13.38
#